data_AF-A0A7X8JE38-F1
#
_entry.id   AF-A0A7X8JE38-F1
#
_cell.length_a   1.000
_cell.length_b   1.000
_cell.length_c   1.000
_cell.angle_alpha   90.00
_cell.angle_beta   90.00
_cell.angle_gamma   90.00
#
_symmetry.space_group_name_H-M   'P 1'
#
loop_
_entity.id
_entity.type
_entity.pdbx_description
1 polymer ?
#
loop_
_entity_poly.entity_id
_entity_poly.type
_entity_poly.pdbx_seq_one_letter_code
_entity_poly.pdbx_strand_id
1 'polypeptide(L)'
;MDGYCKGDPGPVSRRQAITDVIESIAMEEKAVSKILDAEAKKICEAINVCRPNIQDFLSIDQSVCDCIKSLIKLQMLLQFKLEEIKDFLDDSDYC
;
A
#
# COMPACT_ATOMS: atom_id res chain seq x y z
N MET A 1 16.89 -20.08 -35.07
CA MET A 1 16.33 -18.76 -34.74
C MET A 1 14.88 -19.05 -34.43
N ASP A 2 14.67 -19.62 -33.25
CA ASP A 2 13.44 -20.34 -32.96
C ASP A 2 12.57 -19.40 -32.14
N GLY A 3 11.51 -18.94 -32.80
CA GLY A 3 10.56 -18.00 -32.25
C GLY A 3 9.91 -18.57 -31.00
N TYR A 4 10.24 -18.00 -29.85
CA TYR A 4 9.46 -18.14 -28.64
C TYR A 4 8.14 -17.38 -28.83
N CYS A 5 7.14 -18.05 -29.40
CA CYS A 5 5.76 -17.72 -29.09
C CYS A 5 5.60 -17.93 -27.59
N LYS A 6 5.64 -16.85 -26.79
CA LYS A 6 5.12 -16.89 -25.43
C LYS A 6 3.65 -17.28 -25.55
N GLY A 7 3.35 -18.54 -25.24
CA GLY A 7 1.98 -19.02 -25.13
C GLY A 7 1.24 -18.10 -24.16
N ASP A 8 0.07 -17.64 -24.57
CA ASP A 8 -0.86 -16.89 -23.74
C ASP A 8 -1.02 -17.65 -22.41
N PRO A 9 -0.75 -17.04 -21.24
CA PRO A 9 -0.93 -17.74 -19.99
C PRO A 9 -2.39 -18.15 -19.90
N GLY A 10 -2.64 -19.46 -19.86
CA GLY A 10 -3.98 -20.00 -19.68
C GLY A 10 -4.68 -19.39 -18.45
N PRO A 11 -6.00 -19.57 -18.32
CA PRO A 11 -6.79 -18.93 -17.28
C PRO A 11 -6.17 -19.10 -15.88
N VAL A 12 -6.00 -17.99 -15.16
CA VAL A 12 -5.44 -17.97 -13.81
C VAL A 12 -6.34 -18.77 -12.88
N SER A 13 -5.78 -19.72 -12.13
CA SER A 13 -6.55 -20.50 -11.16
C SER A 13 -7.02 -19.63 -10.00
N ARG A 14 -8.19 -19.95 -9.39
CA ARG A 14 -8.71 -19.23 -8.20
C ARG A 14 -7.66 -19.13 -7.08
N ARG A 15 -6.90 -20.19 -6.84
CA ARG A 15 -5.80 -20.19 -5.85
C ARG A 15 -4.71 -19.19 -6.20
N GLN A 16 -4.27 -19.16 -7.45
CA GLN A 16 -3.25 -18.21 -7.90
C GLN A 16 -3.75 -16.77 -7.78
N ALA A 17 -4.99 -16.49 -8.19
CA ALA A 17 -5.57 -15.16 -8.06
C ALA A 17 -5.64 -14.69 -6.59
N ILE A 18 -6.00 -15.57 -5.66
CA ILE A 18 -5.98 -15.27 -4.22
C ILE A 18 -4.55 -14.98 -3.73
N THR A 19 -3.57 -15.80 -4.13
CA THR A 19 -2.16 -15.57 -3.81
C THR A 19 -1.68 -14.21 -4.34
N ASP A 20 -1.99 -13.88 -5.60
CA ASP A 20 -1.58 -12.62 -6.22
C ASP A 20 -2.15 -11.40 -5.49
N VAL A 21 -3.41 -11.50 -5.02
CA VAL A 21 -4.04 -10.45 -4.20
C VAL A 21 -3.33 -10.30 -2.86
N ILE A 22 -3.04 -11.41 -2.15
CA ILE A 22 -2.33 -11.38 -0.86
C ILE A 22 -0.92 -10.78 -1.03
N GLU A 23 -0.20 -11.17 -2.07
CA GLU A 23 1.12 -10.61 -2.38
C GLU A 23 1.04 -9.12 -2.70
N SER A 24 0.02 -8.68 -3.46
CA SER A 24 -0.22 -7.27 -3.73
C SER A 24 -0.45 -6.47 -2.44
N ILE A 25 -1.27 -6.97 -1.51
CA ILE A 25 -1.51 -6.33 -0.20
C ILE A 25 -0.20 -6.24 0.59
N ALA A 26 0.56 -7.33 0.67
CA ALA A 26 1.83 -7.34 1.39
C ALA A 26 2.83 -6.32 0.82
N MET A 27 2.85 -6.13 -0.51
CA MET A 27 3.66 -5.10 -1.16
C MET A 27 3.18 -3.67 -0.82
N GLU A 28 1.87 -3.44 -0.80
CA GLU A 28 1.28 -2.15 -0.43
C GLU A 28 1.59 -1.80 1.03
N GLU A 29 1.37 -2.72 1.97
CA GLU A 29 1.68 -2.53 3.39
C GLU A 29 3.17 -2.23 3.63
N LYS A 30 4.06 -2.92 2.90
CA LYS A 30 5.49 -2.66 2.94
C LYS A 30 5.84 -1.26 2.41
N ALA A 31 5.15 -0.79 1.38
CA ALA A 31 5.33 0.55 0.85
C ALA A 31 4.85 1.61 1.86
N VAL A 32 3.70 1.40 2.49
CA VAL A 32 3.14 2.28 3.53
C VAL A 32 4.09 2.41 4.72
N SER A 33 4.64 1.29 5.21
CA SER A 33 5.64 1.30 6.28
C SER A 33 6.87 2.14 5.93
N LYS A 34 7.38 2.03 4.70
CA LYS A 34 8.52 2.84 4.23
C LYS A 34 8.19 4.34 4.16
N ILE A 35 6.96 4.70 3.79
CA ILE A 35 6.53 6.09 3.77
C ILE A 35 6.48 6.63 5.20
N LEU A 36 5.89 5.88 6.14
CA LEU A 36 5.86 6.26 7.55
C LEU A 36 7.26 6.45 8.13
N ASP A 37 8.19 5.56 7.82
CA ASP A 37 9.61 5.69 8.22
C ASP A 37 10.24 6.97 7.64
N ALA A 38 9.96 7.30 6.38
CA ALA A 38 10.45 8.51 5.74
C ALA A 38 9.86 9.79 6.37
N GLU A 39 8.57 9.79 6.67
CA GLU A 39 7.90 10.90 7.36
C GLU A 39 8.41 11.08 8.79
N ALA A 40 8.70 9.99 9.51
CA ALA A 40 9.33 10.06 10.83
C ALA A 40 10.75 10.66 10.75
N LYS A 41 11.55 10.26 9.76
CA LYS A 41 12.88 10.85 9.51
C LYS A 41 12.80 12.33 9.19
N LYS A 42 11.80 12.77 8.42
CA LYS A 42 11.56 14.18 8.09
C LYS A 42 11.43 15.03 9.37
N ILE A 43 10.68 14.56 10.38
CA ILE A 43 10.55 15.25 11.67
C ILE A 43 11.88 15.28 12.42
N CYS A 44 12.57 14.14 12.52
CA CYS A 44 13.86 14.05 13.20
C CYS A 44 14.90 14.99 12.57
N GLU A 45 14.96 15.02 11.24
CA GLU A 45 15.85 15.91 10.49
C GLU A 45 15.48 17.38 10.73
N ALA A 46 14.19 17.72 10.72
CA ALA A 46 13.72 19.09 11.02
C ALA A 46 14.18 19.58 12.39
N ILE A 47 14.20 18.71 13.40
CA ILE A 47 14.70 19.02 14.75
C ILE A 47 16.22 19.24 14.75
N ASN A 48 16.95 18.47 13.94
CA ASN A 48 18.42 18.51 13.88
C ASN A 48 18.98 19.67 13.06
N VAL A 49 18.17 20.34 12.24
CA VAL A 49 18.61 21.55 11.53
C VAL A 49 18.86 22.67 12.55
N CYS A 50 19.99 23.34 12.44
CA CYS A 50 20.34 24.43 13.35
C CYS A 50 19.48 25.67 12.99
N ARG A 51 18.45 25.94 13.80
CA ARG A 51 17.48 27.06 13.71
C ARG A 51 16.34 26.95 12.68
N PRO A 52 15.51 25.89 12.67
CA PRO A 52 14.19 25.99 12.06
C PRO A 52 13.42 27.11 12.77
N ASN A 53 12.78 27.99 12.00
CA ASN A 53 11.81 28.87 12.63
C ASN A 53 10.58 28.02 13.02
N ILE A 54 9.80 28.44 14.03
CA ILE A 54 8.65 27.67 14.51
C ILE A 54 7.62 27.40 13.40
N GLN A 55 7.47 28.33 12.44
CA GLN A 55 6.55 28.17 11.31
C GLN A 55 7.02 27.08 10.33
N ASP A 56 8.32 26.93 10.11
CA ASP A 56 8.87 25.84 9.29
C ASP A 56 8.54 24.49 9.94
N PHE A 57 8.70 24.39 11.27
CA PHE A 57 8.39 23.16 12.00
C PHE A 57 6.90 22.81 11.96
N LEU A 58 6.02 23.81 12.17
CA LEU A 58 4.57 23.63 12.03
C LEU A 58 4.16 23.21 10.61
N SER A 59 4.83 23.76 9.60
CA SER A 59 4.58 23.40 8.20
C SER A 59 4.98 21.95 7.90
N ILE A 60 6.10 21.49 8.47
CA ILE A 60 6.55 20.10 8.35
C ILE A 60 5.58 19.16 9.06
N ASP A 61 5.19 19.47 10.29
CA ASP A 61 4.21 18.67 11.07
C ASP A 61 2.87 18.54 10.33
N GLN A 62 2.36 19.66 9.80
CA GLN A 62 1.14 19.67 9.01
C GLN A 62 1.28 18.81 7.74
N SER A 63 2.42 18.89 7.04
CA SER A 63 2.71 18.04 5.88
C SER A 63 2.74 16.56 6.22
N VAL A 64 3.32 16.17 7.36
CA VAL A 64 3.34 14.77 7.84
C VAL A 64 1.93 14.32 8.16
N CYS A 65 1.16 15.14 8.88
CA CYS A 65 -0.24 14.86 9.21
C CYS A 65 -1.10 14.65 7.96
N ASP A 66 -0.92 15.45 6.93
CA ASP A 66 -1.68 15.32 5.68
C ASP A 66 -1.25 14.10 4.85
N CYS A 67 0.04 13.72 4.91
CA CYS A 67 0.53 12.45 4.37
C CYS A 67 -0.15 11.26 5.07
N ILE A 68 -0.16 11.23 6.41
CA ILE A 68 -0.80 10.16 7.19
C ILE A 68 -2.30 10.08 6.91
N LYS A 69 -3.02 11.21 6.83
CA LYS A 69 -4.44 11.23 6.44
C LYS A 69 -4.66 10.63 5.05
N SER A 70 -3.73 10.86 4.12
CA SER A 70 -3.81 10.31 2.76
C SER A 70 -3.56 8.79 2.77
N LEU A 71 -2.61 8.31 3.58
CA LEU A 71 -2.38 6.88 3.78
C LEU A 71 -3.60 6.19 4.40
N ILE A 72 -4.24 6.80 5.40
CA ILE A 72 -5.47 6.26 6.00
C ILE A 72 -6.57 6.10 4.94
N LYS A 73 -6.75 7.08 4.04
CA LYS A 73 -7.74 6.97 2.95
C LYS A 73 -7.41 5.85 1.97
N LEU A 74 -6.14 5.63 1.65
CA LEU A 74 -5.70 4.49 0.83
C LEU A 74 -6.02 3.16 1.52
N GLN A 75 -5.72 3.05 2.81
CA GLN A 75 -6.03 1.87 3.63
C GLN A 75 -7.53 1.57 3.71
N MET A 76 -8.36 2.60 3.88
CA MET A 76 -9.82 2.46 3.82
C MET A 76 -10.30 1.99 2.44
N LEU A 77 -9.73 2.52 1.36
CA LEU A 77 -10.08 2.10 0.00
C LEU A 77 -9.68 0.64 -0.26
N LEU A 78 -8.52 0.21 0.24
CA LEU A 78 -8.09 -1.18 0.19
C LEU A 78 -9.07 -2.07 0.95
N GLN A 79 -9.45 -1.69 2.18
CA GLN A 79 -10.45 -2.42 2.97
C GLN A 79 -11.77 -2.56 2.20
N PHE A 80 -12.30 -1.49 1.61
CA PHE A 80 -13.55 -1.56 0.84
C PHE A 80 -13.45 -2.52 -0.35
N LYS A 81 -12.35 -2.48 -1.10
CA LYS A 81 -12.12 -3.42 -2.21
C LYS A 81 -12.07 -4.87 -1.73
N LEU A 82 -11.48 -5.12 -0.56
CA LEU A 82 -11.42 -6.47 0.01
C LEU A 82 -12.79 -6.95 0.49
N GLU A 83 -13.59 -6.06 1.06
CA GLU A 83 -14.98 -6.36 1.43
C GLU A 83 -15.84 -6.69 0.20
N GLU A 84 -15.69 -5.95 -0.91
CA GLU A 84 -16.40 -6.23 -2.17
C GLU A 84 -16.06 -7.62 -2.75
N ILE A 85 -14.80 -8.05 -2.65
CA ILE A 85 -14.39 -9.36 -3.19
C ILE A 85 -14.65 -10.53 -2.23
N LYS A 86 -14.85 -10.25 -0.93
CA LYS A 86 -15.03 -11.27 0.10
C LYS A 86 -16.18 -12.22 -0.23
N ASP A 87 -17.29 -11.69 -0.72
CA ASP A 87 -18.47 -12.48 -1.08
C ASP A 87 -18.17 -13.49 -2.20
N PHE A 88 -17.21 -13.19 -3.09
CA PHE A 88 -16.77 -14.11 -4.15
C PHE A 88 -15.76 -15.16 -3.67
N LEU A 89 -15.18 -14.97 -2.49
CA LEU A 89 -14.24 -15.91 -1.87
C LEU A 89 -14.97 -16.96 -1.03
N ASP A 90 -16.17 -16.67 -0.53
CA ASP A 90 -16.97 -17.54 0.34
C ASP A 90 -17.80 -18.61 -0.40
N ASP A 91 -17.66 -18.76 -1.72
CA ASP A 91 -18.13 -19.94 -2.46
C ASP A 91 -17.27 -21.16 -2.10
N SER A 92 -17.42 -21.64 -0.85
CA SER A 92 -17.19 -23.02 -0.49
C SER A 92 -18.37 -23.82 -1.03
N ASP A 93 -18.11 -24.61 -2.07
CA ASP A 93 -18.99 -25.67 -2.52
C ASP A 93 -19.43 -26.52 -1.31
N TYR A 94 -20.67 -26.32 -0.85
CA TYR A 94 -21.44 -27.41 -0.24
C TYR A 94 -21.96 -28.28 -1.38
N CYS A 95 -21.14 -29.23 -1.83
CA CYS A 95 -21.54 -30.48 -2.51
C CYS A 95 -20.52 -31.56 -2.18
#